data_AF-A0A0P0SI55-F1
#
_entry.id   AF-A0A0P0SI55-F1
#
_cell.length_a   1.000
_cell.length_b   1.000
_cell.length_c   1.000
_cell.angle_alpha   90.00
_cell.angle_beta   90.00
_cell.angle_gamma   90.00
#
_symmetry.space_group_name_H-M   'P 1'
#
loop_
_entity.id
_entity.type
_entity.pdbx_description
1 polymer ?
#
loop_
_entity_poly.entity_id
_entity_poly.type
_entity_poly.pdbx_seq_one_letter_code
_entity_poly.pdbx_strand_id
1 'polypeptide(L)'
;MTGRALVLVARPTPAGVDRRSMEGLARAVARQVPDAVHIAYLDQQDPTVPAVLDELARDGVGSVLVIPLAVPADRYLVTWIGRAVAHHLRATATSGPEVRIAPGLTGLVASTVARLAGAEGEPVTASANAFVSPAFSELDVPHRHLFVCRGPRCLVHGAGETHRALSAAAKGTTTQVTPCGCLGPCNLGPLVVDGTTWHRAVSPLDADELVSGRCAP
;
A
#
# COMPACT_ATOMS: atom_id res chain seq x y z
N MET A 1 11.13 -12.85 27.36
CA MET A 1 10.11 -13.50 26.52
C MET A 1 9.97 -12.66 25.27
N THR A 2 10.35 -13.18 24.10
CA THR A 2 10.16 -12.49 22.82
C THR A 2 8.66 -12.39 22.54
N GLY A 3 8.12 -11.17 22.48
CA GLY A 3 6.68 -10.90 22.34
C GLY A 3 6.10 -11.36 21.00
N ARG A 4 4.77 -11.35 20.90
CA ARG A 4 4.01 -11.57 19.66
C ARG A 4 3.32 -10.29 19.22
N ALA A 5 3.31 -10.03 17.91
CA ALA A 5 2.61 -8.89 17.31
C ALA A 5 1.63 -9.33 16.22
N LEU A 6 0.56 -8.55 16.03
CA LEU A 6 -0.39 -8.68 14.92
C LEU A 6 -0.12 -7.58 13.90
N VAL A 7 -0.10 -7.93 12.61
CA VAL A 7 0.00 -6.96 11.52
C VAL A 7 -1.24 -7.05 10.65
N LEU A 8 -2.09 -6.04 10.72
CA LEU A 8 -3.29 -5.91 9.89
C LEU A 8 -2.89 -5.39 8.51
N VAL A 9 -3.10 -6.18 7.46
CA VAL A 9 -2.66 -5.84 6.11
C VAL A 9 -3.85 -5.55 5.21
N ALA A 10 -3.98 -4.29 4.80
CA ALA A 10 -4.93 -3.88 3.78
C ALA A 10 -4.31 -3.88 2.38
N ARG A 11 -5.17 -3.96 1.36
CA ARG A 11 -4.81 -3.66 -0.04
C ARG A 11 -5.51 -2.38 -0.48
N PRO A 12 -4.81 -1.24 -0.53
CA PRO A 12 -5.41 -0.01 -0.99
C PRO A 12 -5.68 0.00 -2.50
N THR A 13 -6.62 0.85 -2.89
CA THR A 13 -6.74 1.28 -4.30
C THR A 13 -5.69 2.36 -4.59
N PRO A 14 -5.51 2.83 -5.84
CA PRO A 14 -4.70 4.02 -6.11
C PRO A 14 -5.17 5.27 -5.34
N ALA A 15 -6.46 5.36 -4.99
CA ALA A 15 -6.99 6.41 -4.12
C ALA A 15 -6.69 6.17 -2.62
N GLY A 16 -6.07 5.04 -2.29
CA GLY A 16 -5.79 4.60 -0.93
C GLY A 16 -6.94 3.88 -0.25
N VAL A 17 -6.72 3.57 1.02
CA VAL A 17 -7.70 3.22 2.04
C VAL A 17 -7.64 4.32 3.10
N ASP A 18 -8.78 4.66 3.69
CA ASP A 18 -8.85 5.65 4.76
C ASP A 18 -8.00 5.23 5.97
N ARG A 19 -6.97 6.02 6.24
CA ARG A 19 -6.03 5.79 7.33
C ARG A 19 -6.73 5.83 8.68
N ARG A 20 -7.69 6.75 8.88
CA ARG A 20 -8.39 6.90 10.17
C ARG A 20 -9.21 5.65 10.51
N SER A 21 -9.90 5.10 9.51
CA SER A 21 -10.64 3.83 9.65
C SER A 21 -9.71 2.68 9.96
N MET A 22 -8.56 2.57 9.29
CA MET A 22 -7.56 1.53 9.56
C MET A 22 -7.00 1.62 10.98
N GLU A 23 -6.58 2.81 11.41
CA GLU A 23 -6.11 3.05 12.78
C GLU A 23 -7.21 2.80 13.83
N GLY A 24 -8.45 3.17 13.51
CA GLY A 24 -9.62 2.87 14.33
C GLY A 24 -9.82 1.37 14.53
N LEU A 25 -9.71 0.59 13.45
CA LEU A 25 -9.76 -0.87 13.49
C LEU A 25 -8.61 -1.45 14.32
N ALA A 26 -7.37 -1.02 14.09
CA ALA A 26 -6.21 -1.49 14.86
C ALA A 26 -6.37 -1.21 16.37
N ARG A 27 -6.83 -0.01 16.74
CA ARG A 27 -7.15 0.32 18.14
C ARG A 27 -8.26 -0.57 18.71
N ALA A 28 -9.29 -0.88 17.91
CA ALA A 28 -10.38 -1.75 18.34
C ALA A 28 -9.93 -3.20 18.57
N VAL A 29 -9.02 -3.71 17.71
CA VAL A 29 -8.40 -5.03 17.89
C VAL A 29 -7.48 -5.04 19.10
N ALA A 30 -6.63 -4.02 19.26
CA ALA A 30 -5.66 -3.92 20.37
C ALA A 30 -6.31 -3.91 21.77
N ARG A 31 -7.57 -3.47 21.88
CA ARG A 31 -8.34 -3.55 23.15
C ARG A 31 -8.81 -4.97 23.50
N GLN A 32 -8.75 -5.90 22.56
CA GLN A 32 -9.31 -7.26 22.67
C GLN A 32 -8.23 -8.34 22.68
N VAL A 33 -6.97 -7.98 22.43
CA VAL A 33 -5.84 -8.91 22.40
C VAL A 33 -4.69 -8.38 23.24
N PRO A 34 -3.86 -9.25 23.84
CA PRO A 34 -2.66 -8.83 24.57
C PRO A 34 -1.50 -8.45 23.64
N ASP A 35 -1.56 -8.83 22.37
CA ASP A 35 -0.53 -8.60 21.36
C ASP A 35 -0.53 -7.13 20.88
N ALA A 36 0.65 -6.58 20.57
CA ALA A 36 0.74 -5.29 19.88
C ALA A 36 0.11 -5.39 18.47
N VAL A 37 -0.59 -4.34 18.02
CA VAL A 37 -1.29 -4.34 16.73
C VAL A 37 -0.76 -3.23 15.83
N HIS A 38 -0.24 -3.64 14.67
CA HIS A 38 0.33 -2.75 13.66
C HIS A 38 -0.51 -2.80 12.38
N ILE A 39 -0.39 -1.78 11.54
CA ILE A 39 -1.00 -1.71 10.21
C ILE A 39 0.11 -1.74 9.18
N ALA A 40 -0.10 -2.48 8.09
CA ALA A 40 0.71 -2.37 6.90
C ALA A 40 -0.17 -2.41 5.65
N TYR A 41 0.42 -2.01 4.52
CA TYR A 41 -0.24 -2.03 3.23
C TYR A 41 0.56 -2.89 2.26
N LEU A 42 -0.15 -3.73 1.48
CA LEU A 42 0.49 -4.56 0.46
C LEU A 42 1.02 -3.71 -0.69
N ASP A 43 0.21 -2.75 -1.15
CA ASP A 43 0.50 -1.85 -2.25
C ASP A 43 0.01 -0.41 -1.99
N GLN A 44 0.31 0.52 -2.90
CA GLN A 44 -0.17 1.92 -2.98
C GLN A 44 0.09 2.86 -1.79
N GLN A 45 0.09 2.40 -0.53
CA GLN A 45 0.27 3.21 0.68
C GLN A 45 1.41 2.71 1.56
N ASP A 46 1.73 3.49 2.59
CA ASP A 46 2.76 3.24 3.58
C ASP A 46 2.16 3.29 4.99
N PRO A 47 2.68 2.49 5.94
CA PRO A 47 3.91 1.68 5.84
C PRO A 47 3.72 0.35 5.07
N THR A 48 4.80 -0.14 4.46
CA THR A 48 4.79 -1.41 3.71
C THR A 48 4.95 -2.60 4.65
N VAL A 49 4.55 -3.81 4.19
CA VAL A 49 4.75 -5.04 4.98
C VAL A 49 6.23 -5.25 5.39
N PRO A 50 7.23 -5.14 4.49
CA PRO A 50 8.64 -5.22 4.89
C PRO A 50 9.05 -4.19 5.95
N ALA A 51 8.64 -2.92 5.79
CA ALA A 51 9.04 -1.86 6.73
C ALA A 51 8.54 -2.12 8.15
N VAL A 52 7.30 -2.64 8.29
CA VAL A 52 6.76 -3.02 9.60
C VAL A 52 7.47 -4.24 10.17
N LEU A 53 7.86 -5.21 9.34
CA LEU A 53 8.63 -6.37 9.82
C LEU A 53 10.02 -5.98 10.30
N ASP A 54 10.70 -5.05 9.61
CA ASP A 54 11.98 -4.49 10.04
C ASP A 54 11.86 -3.79 11.40
N GLU A 55 10.77 -3.04 11.61
CA GLU A 55 10.48 -2.41 12.90
C GLU A 55 10.31 -3.42 14.02
N LEU A 56 9.48 -4.43 13.80
CA LEU A 56 9.23 -5.48 14.79
C LEU A 56 10.50 -6.30 15.09
N ALA A 57 11.34 -6.55 14.09
CA ALA A 57 12.61 -7.23 14.28
C ALA A 57 13.59 -6.42 15.13
N ARG A 58 13.69 -5.10 14.88
CA ARG A 58 14.50 -4.18 15.71
C ARG A 58 14.01 -4.14 17.16
N ASP A 59 12.70 -4.23 17.37
CA ASP A 59 12.09 -4.25 18.70
C ASP A 59 12.19 -5.61 19.41
N GLY A 60 12.82 -6.61 18.77
CA GLY A 60 13.03 -7.93 19.36
C GLY A 60 11.77 -8.79 19.45
N VAL A 61 10.75 -8.51 18.63
CA VAL A 61 9.54 -9.33 18.53
C VAL A 61 9.91 -10.69 17.95
N GLY A 62 9.47 -11.77 18.60
CA GLY A 62 9.84 -13.14 18.20
C GLY A 62 8.86 -13.79 17.23
N SER A 63 7.60 -13.32 17.20
CA SER A 63 6.57 -13.88 16.32
C SER A 63 5.58 -12.82 15.84
N VAL A 64 5.15 -12.96 14.59
CA VAL A 64 4.21 -12.05 13.93
C VAL A 64 3.09 -12.85 13.27
N LEU A 65 1.84 -12.49 13.56
CA LEU A 65 0.68 -12.98 12.83
C LEU A 65 0.15 -11.88 11.90
N VAL A 66 0.28 -12.10 10.60
CA VAL A 66 -0.24 -11.21 9.57
C VAL A 66 -1.71 -11.54 9.29
N ILE A 67 -2.58 -10.53 9.34
CA ILE A 67 -4.02 -10.67 9.16
C ILE A 67 -4.45 -9.90 7.90
N PRO A 68 -4.79 -10.61 6.80
CA PRO A 68 -5.28 -9.97 5.58
C PRO A 68 -6.68 -9.38 5.77
N LEU A 69 -6.82 -8.08 5.51
CA LEU A 69 -8.08 -7.35 5.63
C LEU A 69 -8.79 -7.25 4.28
N ALA A 70 -9.18 -8.41 3.73
CA ALA A 70 -10.04 -8.48 2.54
C ALA A 70 -11.32 -9.26 2.86
N VAL A 71 -12.45 -8.69 2.46
CA VAL A 71 -13.78 -9.27 2.62
C VAL A 71 -14.54 -9.18 1.28
N PRO A 72 -14.87 -10.31 0.63
CA PRO A 72 -14.42 -11.65 0.95
C PRO A 72 -12.88 -11.77 0.85
N ALA A 73 -12.33 -12.81 1.46
CA ALA A 73 -10.90 -13.09 1.43
C ALA A 73 -10.38 -13.16 -0.01
N ASP A 74 -9.45 -12.26 -0.32
CA ASP A 74 -8.80 -12.18 -1.62
C ASP A 74 -7.57 -13.09 -1.67
N ARG A 75 -7.62 -14.12 -2.53
CA ARG A 75 -6.48 -15.04 -2.75
C ARG A 75 -5.25 -14.30 -3.25
N TYR A 76 -5.41 -13.24 -4.05
CA TYR A 76 -4.29 -12.43 -4.51
C TYR A 76 -3.60 -11.78 -3.33
N LEU A 77 -4.36 -11.12 -2.43
CA LEU A 77 -3.81 -10.45 -1.25
C LEU A 77 -2.99 -11.42 -0.39
N VAL A 78 -3.56 -12.57 -0.04
CA VAL A 78 -2.88 -13.60 0.76
C VAL A 78 -1.58 -14.07 0.07
N THR A 79 -1.66 -14.37 -1.23
CA THR A 79 -0.51 -14.85 -2.01
C THR A 79 0.63 -13.84 -2.03
N TRP A 80 0.31 -12.57 -2.27
CA TRP A 80 1.32 -11.52 -2.41
C TRP A 80 1.88 -11.03 -1.07
N ILE A 81 1.10 -11.05 0.01
CA ILE A 81 1.63 -10.91 1.38
C ILE A 81 2.67 -11.99 1.61
N GLY A 82 2.32 -13.27 1.38
CA GLY A 82 3.24 -14.38 1.61
C GLY A 82 4.55 -14.26 0.80
N ARG A 83 4.45 -13.82 -0.46
CA ARG A 83 5.64 -13.58 -1.30
C ARG A 83 6.49 -12.40 -0.82
N ALA A 84 5.87 -11.29 -0.40
CA ALA A 84 6.57 -10.13 0.13
C ALA A 84 7.31 -10.49 1.43
N VAL A 85 6.64 -11.19 2.34
CA VAL A 85 7.23 -11.71 3.59
C VAL A 85 8.38 -12.66 3.28
N ALA A 86 8.19 -13.67 2.43
CA ALA A 86 9.23 -14.64 2.10
C ALA A 86 10.45 -14.00 1.42
N HIS A 87 10.24 -13.02 0.54
CA HIS A 87 11.33 -12.26 -0.06
C HIS A 87 12.11 -11.47 0.99
N HIS A 88 11.41 -10.78 1.88
CA HIS A 88 12.01 -10.00 2.95
C HIS A 88 12.83 -10.87 3.91
N LEU A 89 12.27 -11.99 4.40
CA LEU A 89 12.96 -12.92 5.30
C LEU A 89 14.20 -13.55 4.66
N ARG A 90 14.20 -13.77 3.33
CA ARG A 90 15.38 -14.23 2.61
C ARG A 90 16.48 -13.17 2.58
N ALA A 91 16.13 -11.89 2.50
CA ALA A 91 17.09 -10.79 2.42
C ALA A 91 17.75 -10.47 3.77
N THR A 92 17.08 -10.72 4.90
CA THR A 92 17.51 -10.28 6.23
C THR A 92 18.28 -11.33 7.07
N ALA A 93 18.60 -12.50 6.50
CA ALA A 93 19.48 -13.54 7.06
C ALA A 93 19.43 -13.70 8.60
N THR A 94 18.55 -14.60 9.08
CA THR A 94 18.64 -15.37 10.35
C THR A 94 18.21 -14.78 11.70
N SER A 95 17.74 -13.53 11.82
CA SER A 95 17.29 -12.99 13.13
C SER A 95 15.92 -12.30 13.16
N GLY A 96 15.06 -12.52 12.15
CA GLY A 96 13.71 -11.94 12.12
C GLY A 96 12.65 -12.75 12.89
N PRO A 97 11.47 -12.16 13.18
CA PRO A 97 10.37 -12.88 13.81
C PRO A 97 9.88 -14.06 12.96
N GLU A 98 9.34 -15.09 13.61
CA GLU A 98 8.56 -16.11 12.92
C GLU A 98 7.25 -15.49 12.40
N VAL A 99 7.03 -15.50 11.08
CA VAL A 99 5.85 -14.87 10.46
C VAL A 99 4.84 -15.92 9.99
N ARG A 100 3.59 -15.80 10.43
CA ARG A 100 2.44 -16.61 9.97
C ARG A 100 1.36 -15.73 9.37
N ILE A 101 0.54 -16.28 8.48
CA ILE A 101 -0.61 -15.58 7.88
C ILE A 101 -1.90 -16.23 8.40
N ALA A 102 -2.80 -15.41 8.93
CA ALA A 102 -4.10 -15.87 9.42
C ALA A 102 -5.03 -16.32 8.26
N PRO A 103 -6.02 -17.20 8.54
CA PRO A 103 -7.09 -17.48 7.60
C PRO A 103 -7.85 -16.20 7.20
N GLY A 104 -8.45 -16.21 6.00
CA GLY A 104 -9.23 -15.08 5.51
C GLY A 104 -10.56 -14.87 6.25
N LEU A 105 -11.11 -13.66 6.16
CA LEU A 105 -12.27 -13.23 6.95
C LEU A 105 -13.63 -13.70 6.40
N THR A 106 -13.70 -14.32 5.21
CA THR A 106 -14.97 -14.65 4.52
C THR A 106 -15.98 -15.37 5.42
N GLY A 107 -15.55 -16.40 6.15
CA GLY A 107 -16.45 -17.18 7.02
C GLY A 107 -16.90 -16.45 8.28
N LEU A 108 -16.19 -15.38 8.66
CA LEU A 108 -16.44 -14.61 9.89
C LEU A 108 -17.40 -13.44 9.67
N VAL A 109 -17.54 -12.98 8.42
CA VAL A 109 -18.29 -11.75 8.11
C VAL A 109 -19.74 -11.99 7.67
N ALA A 110 -20.11 -13.23 7.34
CA ALA A 110 -21.43 -13.53 6.78
C ALA A 110 -22.57 -13.10 7.74
N SER A 111 -22.45 -13.42 9.02
CA SER A 111 -23.43 -13.01 10.04
C SER A 111 -23.47 -11.49 10.24
N THR A 112 -22.31 -10.83 10.19
CA THR A 112 -22.23 -9.36 10.26
C THR A 112 -22.90 -8.70 9.06
N VAL A 113 -22.66 -9.19 7.84
CA VAL A 113 -23.32 -8.68 6.61
C VAL A 113 -24.83 -8.92 6.67
N ALA A 114 -25.27 -10.10 7.12
CA ALA A 114 -26.69 -10.39 7.29
C ALA A 114 -27.38 -9.45 8.29
N ARG A 115 -26.69 -9.07 9.38
CA ARG A 115 -27.21 -8.08 10.34
C ARG A 115 -27.39 -6.70 9.72
N LEU A 116 -26.53 -6.30 8.76
CA LEU A 116 -26.68 -5.02 8.06
C LEU A 116 -27.93 -4.97 7.17
N ALA A 117 -28.45 -6.13 6.73
CA ALA A 117 -29.67 -6.17 5.92
C ALA A 117 -30.93 -5.69 6.69
N GLY A 118 -30.89 -5.71 8.03
CA GLY A 118 -31.95 -5.18 8.88
C GLY A 118 -31.71 -3.74 9.34
N ALA A 119 -30.63 -3.09 8.92
CA ALA A 119 -30.36 -1.70 9.29
C ALA A 119 -31.24 -0.75 8.46
N GLU A 120 -31.73 0.32 9.09
CA GLU A 120 -32.51 1.37 8.41
C GLU A 120 -31.73 2.03 7.26
N GLY A 121 -30.42 2.16 7.44
CA GLY A 121 -29.55 2.90 6.52
C GLY A 121 -29.71 4.41 6.67
N GLU A 122 -28.82 5.15 6.02
CA GLU A 122 -28.92 6.60 5.93
C GLU A 122 -29.42 6.98 4.54
N PRO A 123 -30.31 7.98 4.40
CA PRO A 123 -30.72 8.46 3.09
C PRO A 123 -29.51 9.01 2.33
N VAL A 124 -29.42 8.71 1.03
CA VAL A 124 -28.37 9.26 0.17
C VAL A 124 -28.68 10.74 -0.10
N THR A 125 -27.96 11.63 0.59
CA THR A 125 -28.09 13.09 0.45
C THR A 125 -27.00 13.73 -0.41
N ALA A 126 -26.09 12.92 -0.96
CA ALA A 126 -25.03 13.38 -1.84
C ALA A 126 -25.61 13.98 -3.14
N SER A 127 -25.08 15.13 -3.56
CA SER A 127 -25.50 15.79 -4.79
C SER A 127 -24.98 15.06 -6.03
N ALA A 128 -25.86 14.80 -7.00
CA ALA A 128 -25.47 14.25 -8.30
C ALA A 128 -24.49 15.19 -9.06
N ASN A 129 -24.55 16.50 -8.82
CA ASN A 129 -23.65 17.46 -9.44
C ASN A 129 -22.20 17.32 -8.96
N ALA A 130 -21.96 16.68 -7.81
CA ALA A 130 -20.60 16.37 -7.38
C ALA A 130 -19.96 15.24 -8.20
N PHE A 131 -20.78 14.43 -8.88
CA PHE A 131 -20.31 13.36 -9.76
C PHE A 131 -20.02 13.87 -11.18
N VAL A 132 -20.74 14.90 -11.63
CA VAL A 132 -20.61 15.48 -12.98
C VAL A 132 -20.22 16.95 -12.85
N SER A 133 -18.95 17.27 -13.06
CA SER A 133 -18.43 18.65 -13.04
C SER A 133 -17.88 19.03 -14.41
N PRO A 134 -18.20 20.22 -14.96
CA PRO A 134 -17.54 20.73 -16.16
C PRO A 134 -16.02 20.79 -16.05
N ALA A 135 -15.48 20.96 -14.84
CA ALA A 135 -14.04 20.94 -14.59
C ALA A 135 -13.40 19.57 -14.88
N PHE A 136 -14.19 18.49 -14.97
CA PHE A 136 -13.73 17.16 -15.41
C PHE A 136 -13.91 16.93 -16.92
N SER A 137 -14.31 17.95 -17.68
CA SER A 137 -14.50 17.90 -19.14
C SER A 137 -13.41 18.62 -19.91
N GLU A 138 -12.52 19.34 -19.22
CA GLU A 138 -11.35 19.99 -19.80
C GLU A 138 -10.09 19.20 -19.45
N LEU A 139 -9.28 18.86 -20.45
CA LEU A 139 -8.01 18.17 -20.24
C LEU A 139 -6.94 19.20 -19.87
N ASP A 140 -6.58 19.25 -18.59
CA ASP A 140 -5.34 19.91 -18.16
C ASP A 140 -4.17 18.94 -18.41
N VAL A 141 -3.52 19.09 -19.56
CA VAL A 141 -2.43 18.20 -19.99
C VAL A 141 -1.12 18.69 -19.40
N PRO A 142 -0.51 17.95 -18.46
CA PRO A 142 0.80 18.33 -17.93
C PRO A 142 1.85 18.26 -19.04
N HIS A 143 2.85 19.13 -18.98
CA HIS A 143 3.96 19.11 -19.95
C HIS A 143 4.69 17.75 -19.93
N ARG A 144 4.73 17.11 -18.76
CA ARG A 144 5.32 15.79 -18.58
C ARG A 144 4.56 15.00 -17.52
N HIS A 145 4.40 13.70 -17.73
CA HIS A 145 3.64 12.84 -16.84
C HIS A 145 4.45 11.60 -16.48
N LEU A 146 4.83 11.51 -15.20
CA LEU A 146 5.54 10.36 -14.65
C LEU A 146 4.55 9.41 -13.99
N PHE A 147 4.46 8.18 -14.48
CA PHE A 147 3.68 7.11 -13.86
C PHE A 147 4.58 6.24 -12.99
N VAL A 148 4.35 6.27 -11.67
CA VAL A 148 5.16 5.53 -10.70
C VAL A 148 4.47 4.21 -10.35
N CYS A 149 5.11 3.08 -10.65
CA CYS A 149 4.59 1.77 -10.33
C CYS A 149 4.54 1.55 -8.81
N ARG A 150 3.33 1.51 -8.26
CA ARG A 150 3.07 1.27 -6.83
C ARG A 150 2.50 -0.11 -6.56
N GLY A 151 2.74 -1.07 -7.48
CA GLY A 151 2.41 -2.47 -7.28
C GLY A 151 3.28 -3.13 -6.19
N PRO A 152 2.86 -4.29 -5.64
CA PRO A 152 3.48 -4.89 -4.46
C PRO A 152 4.99 -5.10 -4.57
N ARG A 153 5.48 -5.55 -5.73
CA ARG A 153 6.91 -5.80 -5.95
C ARG A 153 7.75 -4.53 -6.03
N CYS A 154 7.26 -3.48 -6.70
CA CYS A 154 7.98 -2.21 -6.73
C CYS A 154 8.01 -1.55 -5.34
N LEU A 155 6.98 -1.75 -4.52
CA LEU A 155 6.99 -1.27 -3.13
C LEU A 155 8.02 -1.98 -2.26
N VAL A 156 8.21 -3.28 -2.43
CA VAL A 156 9.32 -4.01 -1.80
C VAL A 156 10.68 -3.44 -2.23
N HIS A 157 10.79 -2.92 -3.46
CA HIS A 157 12.00 -2.26 -3.96
C HIS A 157 12.08 -0.75 -3.64
N GLY A 158 11.22 -0.21 -2.77
CA GLY A 158 11.32 1.19 -2.35
C GLY A 158 10.47 2.20 -3.15
N ALA A 159 9.55 1.75 -4.01
CA ALA A 159 8.62 2.66 -4.72
C ALA A 159 7.77 3.53 -3.77
N GLY A 160 7.67 3.08 -2.51
CA GLY A 160 7.27 3.82 -1.30
C GLY A 160 7.79 5.25 -1.29
N GLU A 161 9.10 5.31 -1.14
CA GLU A 161 9.90 6.50 -0.97
C GLU A 161 10.12 7.21 -2.30
N THR A 162 10.36 6.45 -3.39
CA THR A 162 10.55 7.01 -4.74
C THR A 162 9.35 7.87 -5.16
N HIS A 163 8.12 7.39 -4.97
CA HIS A 163 6.94 8.19 -5.28
C HIS A 163 6.85 9.47 -4.45
N ARG A 164 7.13 9.41 -3.13
CA ARG A 164 7.10 10.60 -2.26
C ARG A 164 8.13 11.63 -2.69
N ALA A 165 9.34 11.20 -3.02
CA ALA A 165 10.42 12.07 -3.48
C ALA A 165 10.05 12.74 -4.81
N LEU A 166 9.56 11.96 -5.78
CA LEU A 166 9.09 12.49 -7.07
C LEU A 166 7.93 13.47 -6.91
N SER A 167 6.90 13.14 -6.12
CA SER A 167 5.78 14.04 -5.86
C SER A 167 6.21 15.34 -5.16
N ALA A 168 7.25 15.29 -4.31
CA ALA A 168 7.80 16.47 -3.67
C ALA A 168 8.58 17.35 -4.66
N ALA A 169 9.47 16.75 -5.46
CA ALA A 169 10.24 17.42 -6.50
C ALA A 169 9.36 18.05 -7.59
N ALA A 170 8.21 17.44 -7.89
CA ALA A 170 7.25 17.93 -8.87
C ALA A 170 6.47 19.19 -8.44
N LYS A 171 6.48 19.56 -7.14
CA LYS A 171 5.74 20.73 -6.65
C LYS A 171 6.28 22.01 -7.29
N GLY A 172 5.38 22.81 -7.86
CA GLY A 172 5.74 24.06 -8.54
C GLY A 172 6.35 23.87 -9.93
N THR A 173 6.35 22.64 -10.45
CA THR A 173 6.77 22.31 -11.83
C THR A 173 5.56 22.02 -12.71
N THR A 174 5.80 21.83 -14.01
CA THR A 174 4.79 21.37 -14.98
C THR A 174 4.76 19.84 -15.13
N THR A 175 5.53 19.11 -14.31
CA THR A 175 5.57 17.64 -14.31
C THR A 175 4.52 17.10 -13.35
N GLN A 176 3.61 16.27 -13.84
CA GLN A 176 2.67 15.52 -13.01
C GLN A 176 3.26 14.17 -12.64
N VAL A 177 3.16 13.79 -11.37
CA VAL A 177 3.53 12.47 -10.87
C VAL A 177 2.26 11.74 -10.45
N THR A 178 2.04 10.54 -10.99
CA THR A 178 0.82 9.77 -10.71
C THR A 178 1.19 8.34 -10.30
N PRO A 179 0.74 7.88 -9.12
CA PRO A 179 0.91 6.49 -8.74
C PRO A 179 -0.01 5.61 -9.58
N CYS A 180 0.47 4.45 -9.99
CA CYS A 180 -0.32 3.49 -10.76
C CYS A 180 -0.21 2.08 -10.20
N GLY A 181 -1.03 1.17 -10.73
CA GLY A 181 -0.93 -0.26 -10.47
C GLY A 181 0.39 -0.86 -10.97
N CYS A 182 0.48 -2.19 -10.90
CA CYS A 182 1.66 -2.91 -11.40
C CYS A 182 1.86 -2.69 -12.91
N LEU A 183 3.00 -2.13 -13.29
CA LEU A 183 3.39 -1.95 -14.71
C LEU A 183 4.14 -3.17 -15.27
N GLY A 184 4.93 -3.85 -14.44
CA GLY A 184 5.86 -4.91 -14.89
C GLY A 184 6.96 -4.39 -15.84
N PRO A 185 8.03 -5.15 -16.09
CA PRO A 185 8.48 -6.33 -15.37
C PRO A 185 9.08 -5.96 -14.00
N CYS A 186 8.60 -6.60 -12.93
CA CYS A 186 8.85 -6.04 -11.59
C CYS A 186 10.24 -6.29 -11.00
N ASN A 187 11.05 -7.19 -11.57
CA ASN A 187 12.42 -7.40 -11.10
C ASN A 187 13.33 -6.21 -11.44
N LEU A 188 12.86 -5.28 -12.28
CA LEU A 188 13.56 -4.04 -12.63
C LEU A 188 13.04 -2.83 -11.81
N GLY A 189 12.20 -3.07 -10.81
CA GLY A 189 11.59 -2.01 -10.02
C GLY A 189 12.57 -1.29 -9.08
N PRO A 190 12.20 -0.10 -8.56
CA PRO A 190 10.99 0.67 -8.87
C PRO A 190 10.96 1.16 -10.32
N LEU A 191 9.78 1.10 -10.95
CA LEU A 191 9.58 1.53 -12.33
C LEU A 191 8.89 2.89 -12.36
N VAL A 192 9.38 3.77 -13.23
CA VAL A 192 8.72 5.04 -13.59
C VAL A 192 8.62 5.11 -15.11
N VAL A 193 7.41 5.33 -15.62
CA VAL A 193 7.17 5.53 -17.06
C VAL A 193 7.03 7.02 -17.33
N ASP A 194 7.77 7.48 -18.33
CA ASP A 194 7.78 8.86 -18.81
C ASP A 194 7.57 8.85 -20.33
N GLY A 195 6.32 9.01 -20.76
CA GLY A 195 5.95 8.81 -22.17
C GLY A 195 6.29 7.39 -22.65
N THR A 196 7.25 7.28 -23.56
CA THR A 196 7.75 5.99 -24.08
C THR A 196 8.97 5.44 -23.32
N THR A 197 9.53 6.21 -22.39
CA THR A 197 10.71 5.86 -21.62
C THR A 197 10.35 5.08 -20.37
N TRP A 198 11.12 4.03 -20.09
CA TRP A 198 10.96 3.17 -18.92
C TRP A 198 12.19 3.27 -18.02
N HIS A 199 12.08 4.07 -16.97
CA HIS A 199 13.12 4.19 -15.95
C HIS A 199 13.02 3.01 -14.98
N ARG A 200 14.16 2.40 -14.71
CA ARG A 200 14.30 1.21 -13.86
C ARG A 200 15.13 1.51 -12.62
N ALA A 201 14.94 0.72 -11.57
CA ALA A 201 15.65 0.86 -10.30
C ALA A 201 15.63 2.30 -9.75
N VAL A 202 14.55 3.05 -9.99
CA VAL A 202 14.46 4.47 -9.62
C VAL A 202 14.41 4.60 -8.10
N SER A 203 15.33 5.37 -7.56
CA SER A 203 15.46 5.65 -6.14
C SER A 203 14.95 7.06 -5.81
N PRO A 204 14.78 7.39 -4.51
CA PRO A 204 14.48 8.76 -4.08
C PRO A 204 15.53 9.79 -4.52
N LEU A 205 16.79 9.38 -4.73
CA LEU A 205 17.89 10.28 -5.10
C LEU A 205 17.77 10.79 -6.54
N ASP A 206 17.07 10.03 -7.41
CA ASP A 206 16.91 10.38 -8.82
C ASP A 206 15.79 11.42 -9.03
N ALA A 207 15.05 11.79 -7.97
CA ALA A 207 13.79 12.51 -8.10
C ALA A 207 13.91 13.88 -8.79
N ASP A 208 14.88 14.70 -8.39
CA ASP A 208 15.05 16.04 -8.97
C ASP A 208 15.49 15.98 -10.44
N GLU A 209 16.41 15.07 -10.77
CA GLU A 209 16.86 14.86 -12.15
C GLU A 209 15.74 14.29 -13.02
N LEU A 210 14.98 13.33 -12.49
CA LEU A 210 13.90 12.71 -13.20
C LEU A 210 12.74 13.66 -13.41
N VAL A 211 12.36 14.49 -12.44
CA VAL A 211 11.29 15.50 -12.60
C VAL A 211 11.71 16.61 -13.57
N SER A 212 12.97 17.05 -13.52
CA SER A 212 13.49 18.12 -14.38
C SER A 212 13.82 17.68 -15.82
N GLY A 213 13.85 16.37 -16.10
CA GLY A 213 14.12 15.84 -17.44
C GLY A 213 15.59 15.70 -17.79
N ARG A 214 16.45 15.68 -16.77
CA ARG A 214 17.90 15.51 -16.93
C ARG A 214 18.37 14.07 -16.74
N CYS A 215 17.49 13.17 -16.31
CA CYS A 215 17.82 11.77 -16.08
C CYS A 215 17.94 10.99 -17.41
N ALA A 216 19.00 10.19 -17.53
CA ALA A 216 19.12 9.19 -18.59
C ALA A 216 18.08 8.05 -18.42
N PRO A 217 17.65 7.38 -19.50
CA PRO A 217 16.70 6.25 -19.45
C PRO A 217 17.21 5.05 -18.63
#